data_AF-A0A1V4TIH1-F1
#
_entry.id   AF-A0A1V4TIH1-F1
#
_cell.length_a   1.000
_cell.length_b   1.000
_cell.length_c   1.000
_cell.angle_alpha   90.00
_cell.angle_beta   90.00
_cell.angle_gamma   90.00
#
_symmetry.space_group_name_H-M   'P 1'
#
loop_
_entity.id
_entity.type
_entity.pdbx_description
1 polymer ?
#
loop_
_entity_poly.entity_id
_entity_poly.type
_entity_poly.pdbx_seq_one_letter_code
_entity_poly.pdbx_strand_id
1 'polypeptide(L)'
;MKDKKLALAPCSGMSPYGLVTRAASSDTVEESDKLISICMGATSADREGFRDLIKKYPILAINGCEGSCVDKILEHKGVKVAESINALEILDKQNLKPTDVSRLDEEGEKCVEVLKKKIKEIAAERDC
;
A
#
# COMPACT_ATOMS: atom_id res chain seq x y z
N MET A 1 -1.25 20.18 -17.37
CA MET A 1 -2.19 19.11 -17.00
C MET A 1 -1.78 18.66 -15.61
N LYS A 2 -2.68 18.57 -14.62
CA LYS A 2 -2.27 18.08 -13.28
C LYS A 2 -1.87 16.62 -13.44
N ASP A 3 -0.58 16.32 -13.35
CA ASP A 3 -0.05 14.96 -13.30
C ASP A 3 -0.84 14.19 -12.23
N LYS A 4 -1.69 13.26 -12.67
CA LYS A 4 -2.56 12.50 -11.78
C LYS A 4 -1.66 11.57 -10.99
N LYS A 5 -1.52 11.83 -9.68
CA LYS A 5 -0.83 10.91 -8.79
C LYS A 5 -1.78 9.86 -8.23
N LEU A 6 -1.29 8.64 -8.01
CA LEU A 6 -1.96 7.60 -7.23
C LEU A 6 -1.30 7.51 -5.85
N ALA A 7 -2.10 7.53 -4.80
CA ALA A 7 -1.61 7.42 -3.44
C ALA A 7 -1.68 5.98 -2.95
N LEU A 8 -0.55 5.44 -2.48
CA LEU A 8 -0.45 4.11 -1.91
C LEU A 8 -0.67 4.19 -0.40
N ALA A 9 -1.61 3.42 0.12
CA ALA A 9 -1.88 3.31 1.54
C ALA A 9 -1.50 1.90 2.04
N PRO A 10 -0.25 1.67 2.46
CA PRO A 10 0.19 0.35 2.92
C PRO A 10 -0.24 -0.01 4.33
N CYS A 11 -0.40 -1.31 4.55
CA CYS A 11 -0.58 -1.89 5.87
C CYS A 11 0.56 -1.47 6.82
N SER A 12 0.19 -0.95 7.98
CA SER A 12 1.14 -0.56 9.04
C SER A 12 1.27 -1.62 10.14
N GLY A 13 0.74 -2.83 9.92
CA GLY A 13 0.79 -3.92 10.90
C GLY A 13 2.21 -4.43 11.16
N MET A 14 2.44 -4.95 12.35
CA MET A 14 3.69 -5.59 12.78
C MET A 14 3.70 -7.09 12.44
N SER A 15 3.31 -7.43 11.21
CA SER A 15 3.38 -8.79 10.65
C SER A 15 4.36 -8.81 9.47
N PRO A 16 4.81 -10.00 9.00
CA PRO A 16 5.69 -10.07 7.84
C PRO A 16 5.02 -9.47 6.59
N TYR A 17 3.72 -9.70 6.41
CA TYR A 17 2.91 -9.06 5.37
C TYR A 17 2.87 -7.53 5.52
N GLY A 18 2.80 -7.02 6.76
CA GLY A 18 2.91 -5.58 7.02
C GLY A 18 4.27 -5.01 6.60
N LEU A 19 5.36 -5.74 6.85
CA LEU A 19 6.70 -5.33 6.42
C LEU A 19 6.80 -5.26 4.89
N VAL A 20 6.46 -6.34 4.18
CA VAL A 20 6.61 -6.39 2.71
C VAL A 20 5.68 -5.41 1.99
N THR A 21 4.49 -5.12 2.52
CA THR A 21 3.60 -4.10 1.93
C THR A 21 4.15 -2.69 2.06
N ARG A 22 4.79 -2.34 3.20
CA ARG A 22 5.49 -1.06 3.37
C ARG A 22 6.70 -0.94 2.47
N ALA A 23 7.52 -1.99 2.39
CA ALA A 23 8.70 -2.02 1.54
C ALA A 23 8.31 -1.86 0.07
N ALA A 24 7.42 -2.72 -0.44
CA ALA A 24 6.94 -2.63 -1.83
C ALA A 24 6.35 -1.26 -2.18
N SER A 25 5.57 -0.66 -1.27
CA SER A 25 5.00 0.67 -1.52
C SER A 25 6.06 1.77 -1.52
N SER A 26 7.05 1.69 -0.63
CA SER A 26 8.12 2.68 -0.54
C SER A 26 9.01 2.62 -1.77
N ASP A 27 9.48 1.43 -2.14
CA ASP A 27 10.26 1.20 -3.36
C ASP A 27 9.55 1.69 -4.60
N THR A 28 8.27 1.33 -4.79
CA THR A 28 7.54 1.70 -6.01
C THR A 28 7.34 3.22 -6.10
N VAL A 29 7.21 3.91 -4.95
CA VAL A 29 7.12 5.37 -4.90
C VAL A 29 8.46 6.02 -5.24
N GLU A 30 9.59 5.47 -4.78
CA GLU A 30 10.91 5.97 -5.15
C GLU A 30 11.20 5.81 -6.65
N GLU A 31 10.63 4.78 -7.28
CA GLU A 31 10.78 4.49 -8.70
C GLU A 31 9.83 5.31 -9.62
N SER A 32 8.88 6.08 -9.08
CA SER A 32 7.88 6.81 -9.89
C SER A 32 7.39 8.12 -9.29
N ASP A 33 7.56 9.22 -10.02
CA ASP A 33 7.05 10.55 -9.65
C ASP A 33 5.52 10.66 -9.59
N LYS A 34 4.82 9.69 -10.15
CA LYS A 34 3.36 9.64 -10.20
C LYS A 34 2.74 8.89 -9.01
N LEU A 35 3.56 8.26 -8.18
CA LEU A 35 3.11 7.58 -6.98
C LEU A 35 3.48 8.40 -5.75
N ILE A 36 2.65 8.33 -4.71
CA ILE A 36 2.95 8.88 -3.39
C ILE A 36 2.56 7.90 -2.30
N SER A 37 3.22 7.97 -1.15
CA SER A 37 2.88 7.14 0.00
C SER A 37 2.01 7.90 1.01
N ILE A 38 1.01 7.22 1.56
CA ILE A 38 0.22 7.69 2.70
C ILE A 38 0.72 6.99 3.96
N CYS A 39 1.12 7.78 4.95
CA CYS A 39 1.42 7.27 6.28
C CYS A 39 0.11 6.93 7.01
N MET A 40 -0.28 5.64 7.01
CA MET A 40 -1.51 5.21 7.66
C MET A 40 -1.52 5.44 9.18
N GLY A 41 -0.36 5.42 9.83
CA GLY A 41 -0.24 5.80 11.25
C GLY A 41 -0.64 7.27 11.49
N ALA A 42 -0.12 8.20 10.68
CA ALA A 42 -0.46 9.62 10.77
C ALA A 42 -1.92 9.89 10.39
N THR A 43 -2.43 9.20 9.36
CA THR A 43 -3.85 9.24 8.96
C THR A 43 -4.76 8.76 10.10
N SER A 44 -4.40 7.67 10.76
CA SER A 44 -5.16 7.11 11.89
C SER A 44 -5.18 8.08 13.08
N ALA A 45 -4.03 8.68 13.38
CA ALA A 45 -3.84 9.65 14.45
C ALA A 45 -4.39 11.06 14.15
N ASP A 46 -5.09 11.24 13.02
CA ASP A 46 -5.66 12.54 12.64
C ASP A 46 -4.65 13.69 12.55
N ARG A 47 -3.39 13.36 12.22
CA ARG A 47 -2.34 14.38 12.12
C ARG A 47 -2.69 15.42 11.06
N GLU A 48 -2.55 16.68 11.44
CA GLU A 48 -2.79 17.83 10.55
C GLU A 48 -1.94 17.71 9.26
N GLY A 49 -2.53 18.04 8.12
CA GLY A 49 -1.96 17.86 6.78
C GLY A 49 -2.27 16.51 6.11
N PHE A 50 -2.37 15.40 6.86
CA PHE A 50 -2.71 14.10 6.27
C PHE A 50 -4.20 13.98 5.93
N ARG A 51 -5.07 14.69 6.66
CA ARG A 51 -6.52 14.76 6.40
C ARG A 51 -6.85 15.25 4.99
N ASP A 52 -6.11 16.23 4.49
CA ASP A 52 -6.31 16.77 3.15
C ASP A 52 -5.65 15.89 2.10
N LEU A 53 -4.50 15.30 2.43
CA LEU A 53 -3.76 14.42 1.52
C LEU A 53 -4.59 13.22 1.08
N ILE A 54 -5.29 12.55 2.02
CA ILE A 54 -6.12 11.37 1.72
C ILE A 54 -7.37 11.69 0.88
N LYS A 55 -7.71 12.98 0.69
CA LYS A 55 -8.84 13.40 -0.16
C LYS A 55 -8.39 13.95 -1.51
N LYS A 56 -7.09 14.17 -1.69
CA LYS A 56 -6.52 14.88 -2.84
C LYS A 56 -6.28 13.99 -4.05
N TYR A 57 -6.00 12.71 -3.82
CA TYR A 57 -5.60 11.75 -4.85
C TYR A 57 -6.41 10.45 -4.73
N PRO A 58 -6.64 9.71 -5.83
CA PRO A 58 -7.14 8.34 -5.72
C PRO A 58 -6.20 7.53 -4.84
N ILE A 59 -6.76 6.64 -4.03
CA ILE A 59 -6.00 5.79 -3.11
C ILE A 59 -6.10 4.34 -3.54
N LEU A 60 -4.94 3.68 -3.63
CA LEU A 60 -4.81 2.23 -3.63
C LEU A 60 -4.54 1.78 -2.19
N ALA A 61 -5.51 1.09 -1.58
CA ALA A 61 -5.31 0.46 -0.28
C ALA A 61 -4.58 -0.88 -0.45
N ILE A 62 -3.58 -1.12 0.39
CA ILE A 62 -2.76 -2.34 0.34
C ILE A 62 -2.83 -3.00 1.72
N ASN A 63 -3.72 -3.97 1.85
CA ASN A 63 -3.94 -4.69 3.10
C ASN A 63 -2.96 -5.86 3.24
N GLY A 64 -2.46 -6.06 4.46
CA GLY A 64 -1.53 -7.16 4.78
C GLY A 64 -2.21 -8.39 5.38
N CYS A 65 -3.51 -8.34 5.65
CA CYS A 65 -4.28 -9.46 6.19
C CYS A 65 -5.79 -9.22 6.00
N GLU A 66 -6.58 -10.27 6.26
CA GLU A 66 -8.06 -10.27 6.24
C GLU A 66 -8.72 -9.24 7.16
N GLY A 67 -7.96 -8.65 8.08
CA GLY A 67 -8.45 -7.57 8.93
C GLY A 67 -8.81 -6.31 8.15
N SER A 68 -8.22 -6.11 6.96
CA SER A 68 -8.43 -4.97 6.05
C SER A 68 -8.47 -3.60 6.75
N CYS A 69 -7.56 -3.40 7.71
CA CYS A 69 -7.55 -2.21 8.55
C CYS A 69 -7.33 -0.92 7.73
N VAL A 70 -6.61 -0.98 6.61
CA VAL A 70 -6.37 0.21 5.77
C VAL A 70 -7.68 0.74 5.23
N ASP A 71 -8.50 -0.13 4.64
CA ASP A 71 -9.82 0.23 4.12
C ASP A 71 -10.72 0.77 5.22
N LYS A 72 -10.81 0.06 6.35
CA LYS A 72 -11.66 0.47 7.49
C LYS A 72 -11.27 1.84 8.03
N ILE A 73 -9.97 2.12 8.15
CA ILE A 73 -9.48 3.44 8.60
C ILE A 73 -9.89 4.52 7.59
N LEU A 74 -9.66 4.31 6.29
CA LEU A 74 -9.99 5.30 5.27
C LEU A 74 -11.50 5.54 5.15
N GLU A 75 -12.30 4.48 5.23
CA GLU A 75 -13.76 4.56 5.27
C GLU A 75 -14.24 5.37 6.49
N HIS A 76 -13.68 5.13 7.67
CA HIS A 76 -13.97 5.92 8.88
C HIS A 76 -13.59 7.40 8.75
N LYS A 77 -12.62 7.74 7.88
CA LYS A 77 -12.26 9.12 7.54
C LYS A 77 -13.10 9.71 6.41
N GLY A 78 -14.12 8.99 5.94
CA GLY A 78 -15.01 9.40 4.87
C GLY A 78 -14.36 9.36 3.49
N VAL A 79 -13.34 8.52 3.30
CA VAL A 79 -12.63 8.37 2.03
C VAL A 79 -13.00 7.04 1.39
N LYS A 80 -13.49 7.10 0.16
CA LYS A 80 -13.68 5.91 -0.68
C LYS A 80 -12.40 5.63 -1.44
N VAL A 81 -11.80 4.47 -1.20
CA VAL A 81 -10.62 4.02 -1.94
C VAL A 81 -10.96 3.78 -3.40
N ALA A 82 -9.97 4.02 -4.26
CA ALA A 82 -10.13 3.80 -5.69
C ALA A 82 -10.06 2.32 -6.03
N GLU A 83 -9.25 1.57 -5.28
CA GLU A 83 -9.11 0.11 -5.35
C GLU A 83 -8.40 -0.39 -4.08
N SER A 84 -8.55 -1.67 -3.78
CA SER A 84 -7.92 -2.32 -2.65
C SER A 84 -7.34 -3.66 -3.09
N ILE A 85 -6.14 -3.97 -2.59
CA ILE A 85 -5.50 -5.27 -2.77
C ILE A 85 -5.21 -5.91 -1.42
N ASN A 86 -5.28 -7.25 -1.40
CA ASN A 86 -4.88 -8.07 -0.27
C ASN A 86 -3.56 -8.77 -0.59
N ALA A 87 -2.49 -8.37 0.11
CA ALA A 87 -1.17 -8.93 -0.08
C ALA A 87 -1.10 -10.42 0.25
N LEU A 88 -1.91 -10.88 1.23
CA LEU A 88 -1.98 -12.30 1.56
C LEU A 88 -2.49 -13.12 0.38
N GLU A 89 -3.63 -12.73 -0.19
CA GLU A 89 -4.19 -13.41 -1.37
C GLU A 89 -3.28 -13.38 -2.60
N ILE A 90 -2.58 -12.26 -2.83
CA ILE A 90 -1.68 -12.12 -3.97
C ILE A 90 -0.48 -13.06 -3.83
N LEU A 91 0.13 -13.11 -2.64
CA LEU A 91 1.32 -13.92 -2.38
C LEU A 91 0.97 -15.41 -2.30
N ASP A 92 -0.17 -15.76 -1.71
CA ASP A 92 -0.65 -17.15 -1.64
C ASP A 92 -0.87 -17.73 -3.05
N LYS A 93 -1.38 -16.93 -4.00
CA LYS A 93 -1.50 -17.35 -5.43
C LYS A 93 -0.16 -17.65 -6.10
N GLN A 94 0.94 -17.13 -5.55
CA GLN A 94 2.31 -17.36 -6.02
C GLN A 94 3.05 -18.40 -5.15
N ASN A 95 2.38 -19.02 -4.17
CA ASN A 95 3.00 -19.86 -3.15
C ASN A 95 4.17 -19.18 -2.41
N LEU A 96 4.12 -17.86 -2.23
CA LEU A 96 5.11 -17.08 -1.50
C LEU A 96 4.56 -16.73 -0.12
N LYS A 97 5.44 -16.74 0.89
CA LYS A 97 5.05 -16.38 2.26
C LYS A 97 6.16 -15.61 2.97
N PRO A 98 5.93 -14.35 3.35
CA PRO A 98 6.89 -13.60 4.13
C PRO A 98 6.98 -14.17 5.55
N THR A 99 8.20 -14.23 6.07
CA THR A 99 8.55 -14.96 7.30
C THR A 99 8.99 -14.06 8.44
N ASP A 100 9.68 -12.95 8.13
CA ASP A 100 10.26 -12.05 9.13
C ASP A 100 9.46 -10.74 9.25
N VAL A 101 9.27 -10.28 10.50
CA VAL A 101 8.50 -9.06 10.85
C VAL A 101 9.36 -7.79 10.90
N SER A 102 10.68 -7.95 11.01
CA SER A 102 11.64 -6.89 11.34
C SER A 102 12.57 -6.56 10.17
N ARG A 103 12.99 -7.56 9.39
CA ARG A 103 13.95 -7.41 8.29
C ARG A 103 13.49 -8.19 7.07
N LEU A 104 13.77 -7.67 5.88
CA LEU A 104 13.54 -8.43 4.65
C LEU A 104 14.63 -9.50 4.54
N ASP A 105 14.19 -10.76 4.54
CA ASP A 105 15.00 -11.90 4.13
C ASP A 105 14.77 -12.19 2.64
N GLU A 106 15.44 -13.20 2.10
CA GLU A 106 15.34 -13.53 0.67
C GLU A 106 13.91 -13.82 0.21
N GLU A 107 13.09 -14.39 1.08
CA GLU A 107 11.68 -14.68 0.78
C GLU A 107 10.82 -13.42 0.85
N GLY A 108 11.08 -12.56 1.84
CA GLY A 108 10.50 -11.23 1.96
C GLY A 108 10.78 -10.36 0.73
N GLU A 109 12.01 -10.38 0.22
CA GLU A 109 12.37 -9.64 -1.00
C GLU A 109 11.59 -10.14 -2.24
N LYS A 110 11.42 -11.45 -2.41
CA LYS A 110 10.57 -12.00 -3.48
C LYS A 110 9.12 -11.54 -3.34
N CYS A 111 8.60 -11.51 -2.11
CA CYS A 111 7.25 -11.03 -1.84
C CYS A 111 7.12 -9.54 -2.22
N VAL A 112 8.12 -8.73 -1.88
CA VAL A 112 8.19 -7.31 -2.25
C VAL A 112 8.11 -7.14 -3.76
N GLU A 113 8.90 -7.88 -4.53
CA GLU A 113 8.91 -7.77 -5.99
C GLU A 113 7.56 -8.16 -6.63
N VAL A 114 6.88 -9.19 -6.11
CA VAL A 114 5.53 -9.55 -6.57
C VAL A 114 4.52 -8.43 -6.28
N LEU A 115 4.57 -7.84 -5.08
CA LEU A 115 3.68 -6.73 -4.72
C LEU A 115 3.99 -5.47 -5.55
N LYS A 116 5.26 -5.13 -5.76
CA LYS A 116 5.70 -4.00 -6.62
C LYS A 116 5.13 -4.16 -8.02
N LYS A 117 5.26 -5.34 -8.62
CA LYS A 117 4.70 -5.62 -9.94
C LYS A 117 3.19 -5.37 -9.96
N LYS A 118 2.46 -5.88 -8.97
CA LYS A 118 1.00 -5.69 -8.91
C LYS A 118 0.59 -4.22 -8.73
N ILE A 119 1.32 -3.47 -7.91
CA ILE A 119 1.09 -2.02 -7.73
C ILE A 119 1.32 -1.28 -9.06
N LYS A 120 2.40 -1.59 -9.77
CA LYS A 120 2.72 -0.98 -11.08
C LYS A 120 1.68 -1.28 -12.15
N GLU A 121 1.17 -2.51 -12.18
CA GLU A 121 0.06 -2.89 -13.09
C GLU A 121 -1.16 -2.01 -12.86
N ILE A 122 -1.61 -1.86 -11.60
CA ILE A 122 -2.76 -1.02 -11.25
C ILE A 122 -2.50 0.46 -11.54
N ALA A 123 -1.28 0.94 -11.28
CA ALA A 123 -0.90 2.32 -11.59
C ALA A 123 -0.94 2.59 -13.11
N ALA A 124 -0.46 1.66 -13.92
CA ALA A 124 -0.47 1.79 -15.38
C ALA A 124 -1.90 1.77 -15.95
N GLU A 125 -2.78 0.91 -15.45
CA GLU A 125 -4.20 0.84 -15.85
C GLU A 125 -4.95 2.16 -15.60
N ARG A 126 -4.48 2.97 -14.65
CA ARG A 126 -5.08 4.25 -14.26
C ARG A 126 -4.48 5.47 -14.98
N ASP A 127 -3.57 5.25 -15.92
CA ASP A 127 -2.81 6.29 -16.63
C ASP A 127 -2.05 7.24 -15.66
N CYS A 128 -1.64 6.68 -14.52
CA CYS A 128 -0.76 7.33 -13.55
C CYS A 128 0.61 6.64 -13.51
#